data_AF-A0A7S2R8X9-F1
#
_entry.id   AF-A0A7S2R8X9-F1
#
_cell.length_a   1.000
_cell.length_b   1.000
_cell.length_c   1.000
_cell.angle_alpha   90.00
_cell.angle_beta   90.00
_cell.angle_gamma   90.00
#
_symmetry.space_group_name_H-M   'P 1'
#
loop_
_entity.id
_entity.type
_entity.pdbx_description
1 polymer ?
#
loop_
_entity_poly.entity_id
_entity_poly.type
_entity_poly.pdbx_seq_one_letter_code
_entity_poly.pdbx_strand_id
1 'polypeptide(L)'
;GVHTHNDQDMAVANSIEAVRAGAGLVQATVNGIGERAGNCNLVTVLGCLQLKMQCQGVGERLQGLTEISHFVDEILNRQSNPAAPFVGASAFAHKGGLHV
;
A
#
# COMPACT_ATOMS: atom_id res chain seq x y z
N GLY A 1 0.49 -16.90 -8.11
CA GLY A 1 0.74 -15.55 -7.55
C GLY A 1 0.38 -14.50 -8.59
N VAL A 2 0.43 -13.22 -8.22
CA VAL A 2 0.12 -12.09 -9.10
C VAL A 2 1.19 -11.01 -9.00
N HIS A 3 1.46 -10.33 -10.12
CA HIS A 3 2.29 -9.12 -10.20
C HIS A 3 1.53 -8.11 -11.05
N THR A 4 1.22 -6.94 -10.49
CA THR A 4 0.46 -5.90 -11.18
C THR A 4 1.24 -4.59 -11.24
N HIS A 5 1.17 -3.95 -12.42
CA HIS A 5 1.62 -2.58 -12.62
C HIS A 5 0.47 -1.60 -12.42
N ASN A 6 0.81 -0.34 -12.12
CA ASN A 6 -0.14 0.70 -11.72
C ASN A 6 -0.44 1.73 -12.83
N ASP A 7 -0.24 1.39 -14.10
CA ASP A 7 -0.46 2.30 -15.24
C ASP A 7 -1.90 2.85 -15.34
N GLN A 8 -2.86 2.18 -14.69
CA GLN A 8 -4.28 2.57 -14.65
C GLN A 8 -4.79 2.81 -13.22
N ASP A 9 -3.89 2.97 -12.24
CA ASP A 9 -4.24 3.10 -10.81
C ASP A 9 -5.04 1.92 -10.21
N MET A 10 -4.94 0.75 -10.84
CA MET A 10 -5.66 -0.47 -10.41
C MET A 10 -4.76 -1.54 -9.80
N ALA A 11 -3.47 -1.30 -9.57
CA ALA A 11 -2.54 -2.36 -9.16
C ALA A 11 -2.94 -3.03 -7.83
N VAL A 12 -3.31 -2.23 -6.84
CA VAL A 12 -3.76 -2.71 -5.52
C VAL A 12 -5.09 -3.44 -5.64
N ALA A 13 -6.06 -2.86 -6.36
CA ALA A 13 -7.38 -3.47 -6.56
C ALA A 13 -7.26 -4.83 -7.25
N ASN A 14 -6.52 -4.91 -8.35
CA ASN A 14 -6.28 -6.16 -9.08
C ASN A 14 -5.54 -7.20 -8.23
N SER A 15 -4.63 -6.78 -7.36
CA SER A 15 -3.96 -7.69 -6.43
C SER A 15 -4.91 -8.26 -5.37
N ILE A 16 -5.79 -7.42 -4.83
CA ILE A 16 -6.85 -7.83 -3.88
C ILE A 16 -7.80 -8.83 -4.54
N GLU A 17 -8.27 -8.55 -5.75
CA GLU A 17 -9.16 -9.45 -6.49
C GLU A 17 -8.46 -10.76 -6.86
N ALA A 18 -7.17 -10.73 -7.20
CA ALA A 18 -6.40 -11.95 -7.41
C ALA A 18 -6.34 -12.82 -6.12
N VAL A 19 -6.16 -12.21 -4.95
CA VAL A 19 -6.21 -12.94 -3.66
C VAL A 19 -7.60 -13.53 -3.42
N ARG A 20 -8.68 -12.78 -3.70
CA ARG A 20 -10.05 -13.30 -3.63
C ARG A 20 -10.29 -14.47 -4.58
N ALA A 21 -9.66 -14.45 -5.75
CA ALA A 21 -9.68 -15.53 -6.73
C ALA A 21 -8.76 -16.72 -6.37
N GLY A 22 -8.08 -16.69 -5.21
CA GLY A 22 -7.27 -17.80 -4.70
C GLY A 22 -5.76 -17.64 -4.88
N ALA A 23 -5.26 -16.48 -5.29
CA ALA A 23 -3.81 -16.25 -5.35
C ALA A 23 -3.21 -16.19 -3.94
N GLY A 24 -2.26 -17.10 -3.64
CA GLY A 24 -1.53 -17.14 -2.37
C GLY A 24 -0.28 -16.26 -2.30
N LEU A 25 0.06 -15.52 -3.37
CA LEU A 25 1.24 -14.66 -3.43
C LEU A 25 0.92 -13.39 -4.23
N VAL A 26 1.22 -12.23 -3.65
CA VAL A 26 1.17 -10.91 -4.29
C VAL A 26 2.59 -10.34 -4.32
N GLN A 27 3.07 -9.94 -5.50
CA GLN A 27 4.30 -9.19 -5.65
C GLN A 27 3.99 -7.69 -5.61
N ALA A 28 4.67 -6.97 -4.71
CA ALA A 28 4.46 -5.55 -4.47
C ALA A 28 5.78 -4.92 -4.04
N THR A 29 5.87 -3.59 -4.13
CA THR A 29 7.06 -2.82 -3.75
C THR A 29 6.71 -1.74 -2.75
N VAL A 30 7.66 -1.38 -1.86
CA VAL A 30 7.49 -0.25 -0.95
C VAL A 30 7.14 0.99 -1.77
N ASN A 31 6.13 1.73 -1.33
CA ASN A 31 5.62 2.93 -1.98
C ASN A 31 5.21 2.78 -3.47
N GLY A 32 5.00 1.54 -3.95
CA GLY A 32 4.63 1.25 -5.33
C GLY A 32 5.75 1.51 -6.35
N ILE A 33 7.01 1.62 -5.92
CA ILE A 33 8.14 1.92 -6.80
C ILE A 33 8.28 0.84 -7.89
N GLY A 34 8.51 1.26 -9.13
CA GLY A 34 8.67 0.39 -10.28
C GLY A 34 8.78 1.21 -11.56
N GLU A 35 8.74 0.52 -12.70
CA GLU A 35 8.70 1.19 -14.00
C GLU A 35 7.40 1.99 -14.19
N ARG A 36 7.48 3.11 -14.91
CA ARG A 36 6.34 3.95 -15.31
C ARG A 36 5.54 4.44 -14.09
N ALA A 37 4.26 4.10 -14.00
CA ALA A 37 3.40 4.42 -12.87
C ALA A 37 3.64 3.53 -11.63
N GLY A 38 4.54 2.54 -11.74
CA GLY A 38 4.97 1.70 -10.63
C GLY A 38 4.30 0.34 -10.57
N ASN A 39 4.51 -0.34 -9.44
CA ASN A 39 3.95 -1.65 -9.12
C ASN A 39 2.82 -1.51 -8.08
N CYS A 40 2.18 -2.64 -7.73
CA CYS A 40 1.33 -2.71 -6.55
C CYS A 40 2.05 -2.16 -5.32
N ASN A 41 1.41 -1.20 -4.63
CA ASN A 41 1.96 -0.56 -3.45
C ASN A 41 1.87 -1.51 -2.25
N LEU A 42 3.02 -1.94 -1.74
CA LEU A 42 3.13 -2.89 -0.64
C LEU A 42 2.45 -2.40 0.64
N VAL A 43 2.66 -1.13 1.01
CA VAL A 43 2.04 -0.53 2.21
C VAL A 43 0.51 -0.62 2.11
N THR A 44 -0.03 -0.25 0.96
CA THR A 44 -1.49 -0.20 0.75
C THR A 44 -2.10 -1.60 0.68
N VAL A 45 -1.52 -2.50 -0.12
CA VAL A 45 -2.06 -3.86 -0.26
C VAL A 45 -1.95 -4.64 1.05
N LEU A 46 -0.87 -4.48 1.81
CA LEU A 46 -0.70 -5.13 3.11
C LEU A 46 -1.75 -4.65 4.12
N GLY A 47 -1.95 -3.33 4.22
CA GLY A 47 -2.99 -2.74 5.06
C GLY A 47 -4.39 -3.23 4.70
N CYS A 48 -4.72 -3.31 3.40
CA CYS A 48 -6.00 -3.86 2.94
C CYS A 48 -6.16 -5.34 3.27
N LEU A 49 -5.17 -6.18 2.94
CA LEU A 49 -5.24 -7.62 3.17
C LEU A 49 -5.36 -7.96 4.65
N GLN A 50 -4.60 -7.28 5.51
CA GLN A 50 -4.61 -7.56 6.94
C GLN A 50 -5.80 -6.92 7.66
N LEU A 51 -6.05 -5.62 7.47
CA LEU A 51 -7.07 -4.90 8.27
C LEU A 51 -8.48 -4.99 7.69
N LYS A 52 -8.61 -5.12 6.35
CA LYS A 52 -9.93 -5.11 5.68
C LYS A 52 -10.39 -6.50 5.26
N MET A 53 -9.46 -7.36 4.85
CA MET A 53 -9.79 -8.74 4.45
C MET A 53 -9.50 -9.77 5.54
N GLN A 54 -8.84 -9.38 6.63
CA GLN A 54 -8.50 -10.28 7.75
C GLN A 54 -7.74 -11.54 7.29
N CYS A 55 -6.92 -11.40 6.24
CA CYS A 55 -6.13 -12.50 5.68
C CYS A 55 -5.10 -13.00 6.69
N GLN A 56 -5.28 -14.24 7.16
CA GLN A 56 -4.44 -14.86 8.20
C GLN A 56 -2.98 -15.08 7.76
N GLY A 57 -2.73 -15.22 6.45
CA GLY A 57 -1.39 -15.49 5.90
C GLY A 57 -0.42 -14.30 5.94
N VAL A 58 -0.88 -13.13 6.37
CA VAL A 58 -0.10 -11.89 6.30
C VAL A 58 0.71 -11.64 7.59
N GLY A 59 0.32 -12.24 8.72
CA GLY A 59 0.99 -12.08 10.03
C GLY A 59 0.91 -10.66 10.60
N GLU A 60 1.63 -10.39 11.69
CA GLU A 60 1.68 -9.06 12.34
C GLU A 60 2.67 -8.11 11.65
N ARG A 61 2.44 -7.81 10.36
CA ARG A 61 3.43 -7.10 9.51
C ARG A 61 3.17 -5.61 9.31
N LEU A 62 2.28 -5.01 10.08
CA LEU A 62 1.97 -3.56 9.96
C LEU A 62 2.92 -2.67 10.75
N GLN A 63 3.59 -3.22 11.77
CA GLN A 63 4.53 -2.46 12.57
C GLN A 63 5.75 -2.10 11.72
N GLY A 64 6.20 -0.85 11.78
CA GLY A 64 7.34 -0.37 11.01
C GLY A 64 7.03 0.12 9.58
N LEU A 65 5.78 0.03 9.10
CA LEU A 65 5.45 0.40 7.72
C LEU A 65 5.71 1.87 7.41
N THR A 66 5.42 2.76 8.36
CA THR A 66 5.65 4.20 8.19
C THR A 66 7.15 4.49 8.09
N GLU A 67 7.94 3.91 8.98
CA GLU A 67 9.40 4.05 8.99
C GLU A 67 10.01 3.51 7.69
N ILE A 68 9.59 2.32 7.24
CA ILE A 68 10.08 1.73 5.98
C ILE A 68 9.66 2.57 4.77
N SER A 69 8.42 3.06 4.74
CA SER A 69 7.93 3.94 3.68
C SER A 69 8.80 5.19 3.58
N HIS A 70 9.03 5.89 4.69
CA HIS A 70 9.83 7.12 4.71
C HIS A 70 11.31 6.85 4.41
N PHE A 71 11.87 5.76 4.93
CA PHE A 71 13.27 5.38 4.68
C PHE A 71 13.54 5.14 3.19
N VAL A 72 12.63 4.47 2.49
CA VAL A 72 12.78 4.23 1.05
C VAL A 72 12.65 5.54 0.26
N ASP A 73 11.73 6.43 0.64
CA ASP A 73 11.62 7.75 0.03
C ASP A 73 12.90 8.58 0.25
N GLU A 74 13.48 8.53 1.45
CA GLU A 74 14.74 9.20 1.79
C GLU A 74 15.90 8.70 0.92
N ILE A 75 16.07 7.38 0.79
CA ILE A 75 17.12 6.78 -0.09
C ILE A 75 16.96 7.25 -1.53
N LEU A 76 15.72 7.37 -2.02
CA LEU A 76 15.43 7.81 -3.37
C LEU A 76 15.45 9.34 -3.54
N ASN A 77 15.78 10.08 -2.48
CA ASN A 77 15.74 11.55 -2.44
C ASN A 77 14.37 12.09 -2.90
N ARG A 78 13.30 11.42 -2.48
CA ARG A 78 11.91 11.76 -2.79
C ARG A 78 11.22 12.25 -1.53
N GLN A 79 10.34 13.25 -1.65
CA GLN A 79 9.47 13.62 -0.54
C GLN A 79 8.36 12.57 -0.34
N SER A 80 8.14 12.17 0.90
CA SER A 80 7.01 11.30 1.24
C SER A 80 5.68 12.00 1.00
N ASN A 81 4.72 11.27 0.44
CA ASN A 81 3.38 11.77 0.18
C ASN A 81 2.57 11.86 1.49
N PRO A 82 2.19 13.06 1.96
CA PRO A 82 1.44 13.22 3.21
C PRO A 82 0.06 12.56 3.17
N ALA A 83 -0.51 12.34 1.99
CA ALA A 83 -1.80 11.68 1.78
C ALA A 83 -1.66 10.19 1.40
N ALA A 84 -0.46 9.60 1.50
CA ALA A 84 -0.27 8.18 1.21
C ALA A 84 -1.17 7.31 2.10
N PRO A 85 -1.88 6.30 1.55
CA PRO A 85 -2.69 5.40 2.35
C PRO A 85 -1.88 4.76 3.48
N PHE A 86 -2.48 4.67 4.67
CA PHE A 86 -1.92 4.10 5.92
C PHE A 86 -0.73 4.82 6.56
N VAL A 87 0.21 5.35 5.78
CA VAL A 87 1.49 5.88 6.31
C VAL A 87 1.64 7.40 6.18
N GLY A 88 0.82 8.06 5.37
CA GLY A 88 0.86 9.50 5.21
C GLY A 88 0.43 10.23 6.49
N ALA A 89 1.11 11.33 6.83
CA ALA A 89 0.79 12.15 8.01
C ALA A 89 -0.67 12.65 8.05
N SER A 90 -1.31 12.78 6.88
CA SER A 90 -2.71 13.18 6.73
C SER A 90 -3.66 12.01 6.44
N ALA A 91 -3.18 10.76 6.38
CA ALA A 91 -3.98 9.59 6.00
C ALA A 91 -5.18 9.33 6.92
N PHE A 92 -5.08 9.76 8.18
CA PHE A 92 -6.14 9.65 9.19
C PHE A 92 -6.48 11.01 9.82
N ALA A 93 -5.94 12.10 9.29
CA ALA A 93 -6.25 13.44 9.77
C ALA A 93 -7.66 13.85 9.33
N HIS A 94 -8.40 14.50 10.22
CA HIS A 94 -9.67 15.13 9.91
C HIS A 94 -9.62 16.62 10.27
N LYS A 95 -10.18 17.49 9.42
CA LYS A 95 -10.38 18.90 9.76
C LYS A 95 -11.75 19.05 10.43
N GLY A 96 -11.78 19.43 11.70
CA GLY A 96 -13.03 19.72 12.41
C GLY A 96 -13.88 20.72 11.63
N GLY A 97 -15.11 20.34 11.27
CA GLY A 97 -16.06 21.14 10.49
C GLY A 97 -16.31 20.69 9.05
N LEU A 98 -15.57 19.71 8.50
CA LEU A 98 -15.84 19.11 7.18
C LEU A 98 -16.48 17.72 7.24
N HIS A 99 -16.48 17.09 8.41
CA HIS A 99 -17.29 15.92 8.71
C HIS A 99 -18.57 16.40 9.40
N VAL A 100 -19.70 16.34 8.68
CA VAL A 100 -21.06 16.43 9.22
C VAL A 100 -21.79 15.17 8.80
#